data_AF-A0A834TAC4-F1
#
_entry.id   AF-A0A834TAC4-F1
#
_cell.length_a   1.000
_cell.length_b   1.000
_cell.length_c   1.000
_cell.angle_alpha   90.00
_cell.angle_beta   90.00
_cell.angle_gamma   90.00
#
_symmetry.space_group_name_H-M   'P 1'
#
loop_
_entity.id
_entity.type
_entity.pdbx_description
1 polymer ?
#
loop_
_entity_poly.entity_id
_entity_poly.type
_entity_poly.pdbx_seq_one_letter_code
_entity_poly.pdbx_strand_id
1 'polypeptide(L)'
;MNIRGSNLVAEGITFKNTYYDTLEEFYFLLAEAVRIAGDKCAFFDCAFLGVQDTLFDHRGRHYFKKCYIQGGVDFIYGDGQSIYEECIIKFSRGREGPPGRGGCITANRGSSDEDNSAFVFKNCTITGNGKGLARLGRAYGNHSSHHSQFIFRRRRCTPRLGGLEWRNLTYVEEGCKGPGADKSKRVPWVKHMSTRELQQFVNIAFINQGFRNFPHIPLNCFT
;
A
#
# COMPACT_ATOMS: atom_id res chain seq x y z
N MET A 1 -3.88 15.44 -7.20
CA MET A 1 -4.56 16.24 -6.15
C MET A 1 -3.72 16.22 -4.87
N ASN A 2 -3.85 17.19 -3.96
CA ASN A 2 -3.04 17.26 -2.72
C ASN A 2 -3.94 17.57 -1.51
N ILE A 3 -4.06 16.63 -0.58
CA ILE A 3 -4.87 16.71 0.63
C ILE A 3 -3.95 17.03 1.81
N ARG A 4 -4.11 18.21 2.43
CA ARG A 4 -3.30 18.70 3.56
C ARG A 4 -4.08 18.90 4.86
N GLY A 5 -5.40 18.86 4.81
CA GLY A 5 -6.26 19.02 5.98
C GLY A 5 -6.37 17.72 6.78
N SER A 6 -6.11 17.79 8.08
CA SER A 6 -6.24 16.65 8.99
C SER A 6 -7.71 16.34 9.33
N ASN A 7 -8.01 15.09 9.68
CA ASN A 7 -9.34 14.56 10.01
C ASN A 7 -10.34 14.55 8.82
N LEU A 8 -9.86 14.59 7.58
CA LEU A 8 -10.73 14.50 6.39
C LEU A 8 -11.33 13.08 6.28
N VAL A 9 -12.62 12.99 5.96
CA VAL A 9 -13.28 11.76 5.52
C VAL A 9 -13.75 11.93 4.08
N ALA A 10 -13.51 10.94 3.24
CA ALA A 10 -14.01 10.87 1.87
C ALA A 10 -14.68 9.51 1.63
N GLU A 11 -15.80 9.51 0.91
CA GLU A 11 -16.55 8.29 0.57
C GLU A 11 -16.99 8.33 -0.90
N GLY A 12 -16.89 7.19 -1.62
CA GLY A 12 -17.35 7.04 -3.01
C GLY A 12 -16.59 7.86 -4.09
N ILE A 13 -15.51 8.55 -3.72
CA ILE A 13 -14.75 9.43 -4.63
C ILE A 13 -13.66 8.67 -5.40
N THR A 14 -13.52 8.97 -6.71
CA THR A 14 -12.42 8.50 -7.56
C THR A 14 -11.37 9.58 -7.77
N PHE A 15 -10.13 9.31 -7.37
CA PHE A 15 -8.94 10.09 -7.72
C PHE A 15 -8.21 9.40 -8.88
N LYS A 16 -8.15 10.03 -10.05
CA LYS A 16 -7.48 9.49 -11.24
C LYS A 16 -6.43 10.45 -11.78
N ASN A 17 -5.26 9.92 -12.16
CA ASN A 17 -4.34 10.58 -13.08
C ASN A 17 -4.42 9.89 -14.45
N THR A 18 -4.72 10.65 -15.51
CA THR A 18 -4.90 10.17 -16.89
C THR A 18 -3.62 10.22 -17.72
N TYR A 19 -2.48 10.65 -17.18
CA TYR A 19 -1.23 10.84 -17.92
C TYR A 19 -0.83 9.61 -18.76
N TYR A 20 -1.03 8.41 -18.22
CA TYR A 20 -0.72 7.13 -18.87
C TYR A 20 -1.82 6.60 -19.81
N ASP A 21 -2.96 7.28 -19.94
CA ASP A 21 -4.02 6.90 -20.89
C ASP A 21 -3.74 7.40 -22.31
N THR A 22 -2.84 8.38 -22.47
CA THR A 22 -2.57 9.13 -23.71
C THR A 22 -1.15 8.96 -24.25
N LEU A 23 -0.29 8.15 -23.60
CA LEU A 23 1.07 7.90 -24.07
C LEU A 23 1.09 6.84 -25.18
N GLU A 24 1.75 7.15 -26.29
CA GLU A 24 2.09 6.20 -27.35
C GLU A 24 3.42 5.48 -27.06
N GLU A 25 4.38 6.16 -26.41
CA GLU A 25 5.65 5.59 -25.94
C GLU A 25 5.74 5.54 -24.41
N PHE A 26 6.27 4.42 -23.89
CA PHE A 26 6.12 4.07 -22.47
C PHE A 26 7.24 4.61 -21.57
N TYR A 27 7.26 5.93 -21.39
CA TYR A 27 8.14 6.60 -20.42
C TYR A 27 7.63 6.44 -18.98
N PHE A 28 8.56 6.14 -18.06
CA PHE A 28 8.26 6.04 -16.63
C PHE A 28 8.49 7.39 -15.94
N LEU A 29 7.40 8.15 -15.80
CA LEU A 29 7.35 9.48 -15.18
C LEU A 29 6.33 9.50 -14.04
N LEU A 30 6.62 10.28 -12.99
CA LEU A 30 5.84 10.27 -11.75
C LEU A 30 4.47 10.94 -11.99
N ALA A 31 3.37 10.26 -11.65
CA ALA A 31 2.02 10.68 -12.02
C ALA A 31 1.01 10.50 -10.87
N GLU A 32 1.21 11.26 -9.78
CA GLU A 32 0.32 11.30 -8.62
C GLU A 32 -1.15 11.50 -9.02
N ALA A 33 -2.04 10.58 -8.63
CA ALA A 33 -3.47 10.82 -8.63
C ALA A 33 -3.84 11.67 -7.40
N VAL A 34 -3.35 11.27 -6.22
CA VAL A 34 -3.48 12.05 -4.99
C VAL A 34 -2.30 11.84 -4.05
N ARG A 35 -1.92 12.93 -3.38
CA ARG A 35 -1.05 12.94 -2.20
C ARG A 35 -1.87 13.29 -0.96
N ILE A 36 -1.66 12.54 0.11
CA ILE A 36 -2.35 12.71 1.39
C ILE A 36 -1.29 12.99 2.45
N ALA A 37 -1.33 14.19 3.02
CA ALA A 37 -0.35 14.69 4.00
C ALA A 37 -1.01 15.40 5.20
N GLY A 38 -2.33 15.20 5.38
CA GLY A 38 -3.07 15.62 6.58
C GLY A 38 -3.31 14.41 7.48
N ASP A 39 -3.03 14.53 8.78
CA ASP A 39 -3.14 13.41 9.72
C ASP A 39 -4.61 12.97 9.94
N LYS A 40 -4.85 11.69 10.25
CA LYS A 40 -6.19 11.10 10.50
C LYS A 40 -7.16 11.16 9.29
N CYS A 41 -6.68 11.11 8.05
CA CYS A 41 -7.59 11.01 6.89
C CYS A 41 -8.16 9.59 6.72
N ALA A 42 -9.47 9.49 6.41
CA ALA A 42 -10.15 8.22 6.16
C ALA A 42 -10.86 8.20 4.79
N PHE A 43 -10.80 7.06 4.11
CA PHE A 43 -11.33 6.85 2.77
C PHE A 43 -12.18 5.57 2.72
N PHE A 44 -13.41 5.69 2.23
CA PHE A 44 -14.40 4.61 2.17
C PHE A 44 -14.88 4.42 0.73
N ASP A 45 -14.78 3.20 0.19
CA ASP A 45 -15.22 2.87 -1.18
C ASP A 45 -14.62 3.79 -2.28
N CYS A 46 -13.47 4.41 -1.98
CA CYS A 46 -12.78 5.33 -2.88
C CYS A 46 -11.91 4.58 -3.89
N ALA A 47 -11.73 5.17 -5.08
CA ALA A 47 -10.84 4.64 -6.11
C ALA A 47 -9.62 5.54 -6.33
N PHE A 48 -8.45 4.92 -6.54
CA PHE A 48 -7.16 5.59 -6.74
C PHE A 48 -6.50 4.99 -7.98
N LEU A 49 -6.41 5.75 -9.07
CA LEU A 49 -6.17 5.23 -10.42
C LEU A 49 -4.98 5.93 -11.11
N GLY A 50 -3.96 5.15 -11.47
CA GLY A 50 -2.79 5.62 -12.22
C GLY A 50 -1.91 4.46 -12.70
N VAL A 51 -0.60 4.70 -12.85
CA VAL A 51 0.39 3.66 -13.18
C VAL A 51 1.63 3.78 -12.31
N GLN A 52 2.38 4.88 -12.41
CA GLN A 52 3.50 5.15 -11.51
C GLN A 52 3.10 6.14 -10.42
N ASP A 53 3.57 5.94 -9.19
CA ASP A 53 3.44 6.87 -8.06
C ASP A 53 1.97 7.33 -7.82
N THR A 54 1.01 6.42 -7.92
CA THR A 54 -0.44 6.77 -7.98
C THR A 54 -1.00 7.36 -6.68
N LEU A 55 -0.73 6.70 -5.55
CA LEU A 55 -1.16 7.12 -4.22
C LEU A 55 0.07 7.46 -3.38
N PHE A 56 0.31 8.75 -3.17
CA PHE A 56 1.33 9.23 -2.24
C PHE A 56 0.73 9.30 -0.83
N ASP A 57 0.81 8.16 -0.16
CA ASP A 57 0.53 7.94 1.26
C ASP A 57 1.70 8.50 2.11
N HIS A 58 1.78 9.84 2.13
CA HIS A 58 2.81 10.62 2.82
C HIS A 58 2.52 10.68 4.34
N ARG A 59 3.45 11.26 5.11
CA ARG A 59 3.36 11.41 6.57
C ARG A 59 1.97 11.81 7.08
N GLY A 60 1.42 10.96 7.93
CA GLY A 60 0.10 11.06 8.54
C GLY A 60 -0.42 9.67 8.90
N ARG A 61 -1.51 9.59 9.68
CA ARG A 61 -2.24 8.33 9.90
C ARG A 61 -3.44 8.23 8.99
N HIS A 62 -3.53 7.16 8.21
CA HIS A 62 -4.59 7.02 7.21
C HIS A 62 -5.34 5.68 7.30
N TYR A 63 -6.64 5.71 6.99
CA TYR A 63 -7.48 4.53 6.89
C TYR A 63 -8.11 4.45 5.51
N PHE A 64 -7.96 3.31 4.84
CA PHE A 64 -8.59 3.03 3.55
C PHE A 64 -9.43 1.77 3.71
N LYS A 65 -10.76 1.87 3.59
CA LYS A 65 -11.66 0.72 3.70
C LYS A 65 -12.42 0.47 2.39
N LYS A 66 -12.40 -0.78 1.91
CA LYS A 66 -13.01 -1.25 0.65
C LYS A 66 -12.53 -0.53 -0.62
N CYS A 67 -11.49 0.31 -0.52
CA CYS A 67 -11.00 1.13 -1.63
C CYS A 67 -10.41 0.28 -2.78
N TYR A 68 -10.50 0.79 -4.00
CA TYR A 68 -9.87 0.22 -5.19
C TYR A 68 -8.62 1.02 -5.55
N ILE A 69 -7.44 0.39 -5.52
CA ILE A 69 -6.16 1.08 -5.75
C ILE A 69 -5.43 0.40 -6.91
N GLN A 70 -5.15 1.14 -7.99
CA GLN A 70 -4.57 0.63 -9.22
C GLN A 70 -3.31 1.38 -9.65
N GLY A 71 -2.24 0.61 -9.89
CA GLY A 71 -1.04 1.07 -10.56
C GLY A 71 -0.07 -0.08 -10.83
N GLY A 72 1.15 0.26 -11.25
CA GLY A 72 2.16 -0.69 -11.74
C GLY A 72 3.58 -0.47 -11.23
N VAL A 73 3.96 0.75 -10.82
CA VAL A 73 5.26 1.04 -10.20
C VAL A 73 5.05 1.93 -8.99
N ASP A 74 5.51 1.47 -7.83
CA ASP A 74 5.56 2.22 -6.56
C ASP A 74 4.23 2.92 -6.23
N PHE A 75 3.11 2.30 -6.59
CA PHE A 75 1.84 3.01 -6.72
C PHE A 75 1.10 3.24 -5.39
N ILE A 76 1.65 2.72 -4.28
CA ILE A 76 1.35 3.09 -2.90
C ILE A 76 2.69 3.41 -2.21
N TYR A 77 3.02 4.69 -2.05
CA TYR A 77 4.36 5.10 -1.59
C TYR A 77 4.32 6.26 -0.60
N GLY A 78 5.40 6.41 0.15
CA GLY A 78 5.57 7.47 1.16
C GLY A 78 5.87 6.93 2.56
N ASP A 79 5.54 7.73 3.56
CA ASP A 79 5.90 7.60 4.98
C ASP A 79 4.68 7.62 5.91
N GLY A 80 3.49 7.28 5.37
CA GLY A 80 2.24 7.14 6.14
C GLY A 80 2.23 5.96 7.13
N GLN A 81 1.47 6.13 8.21
CA GLN A 81 1.09 5.08 9.14
C GLN A 81 -0.34 4.63 8.82
N SER A 82 -0.49 3.58 8.01
CA SER A 82 -1.73 3.37 7.25
C SER A 82 -2.27 1.94 7.32
N ILE A 83 -3.58 1.82 7.55
CA ILE A 83 -4.32 0.55 7.40
C ILE A 83 -5.19 0.61 6.13
N TYR A 84 -4.91 -0.31 5.22
CA TYR A 84 -5.73 -0.69 4.08
C TYR A 84 -6.54 -1.93 4.48
N GLU A 85 -7.86 -1.84 4.52
CA GLU A 85 -8.76 -2.90 4.96
C GLU A 85 -9.81 -3.24 3.89
N GLU A 86 -9.95 -4.52 3.55
CA GLU A 86 -10.88 -5.04 2.52
C GLU A 86 -10.63 -4.48 1.10
N CYS A 87 -9.56 -3.70 0.90
CA CYS A 87 -9.23 -3.05 -0.36
C CYS A 87 -8.88 -4.03 -1.50
N ILE A 88 -9.19 -3.61 -2.73
CA ILE A 88 -8.74 -4.28 -3.96
C ILE A 88 -7.49 -3.56 -4.46
N ILE A 89 -6.37 -4.27 -4.53
CA ILE A 89 -5.09 -3.74 -5.03
C ILE A 89 -4.84 -4.34 -6.43
N LYS A 90 -4.97 -3.52 -7.47
CA LYS A 90 -4.84 -3.94 -8.87
C LYS A 90 -3.49 -3.55 -9.44
N PHE A 91 -2.64 -4.55 -9.66
CA PHE A 91 -1.44 -4.39 -10.49
C PHE A 91 -1.84 -4.21 -11.96
N SER A 92 -1.58 -3.03 -12.52
CA SER A 92 -1.85 -2.65 -13.90
C SER A 92 -0.83 -1.64 -14.40
N ARG A 93 -0.18 -1.93 -15.54
CA ARG A 93 0.79 -1.05 -16.20
C ARG A 93 0.17 -0.30 -17.38
N GLY A 94 -1.00 0.31 -17.16
CA GLY A 94 -1.71 1.12 -18.17
C GLY A 94 -2.05 0.35 -19.45
N ARG A 95 -1.98 1.04 -20.60
CA ARG A 95 -2.08 0.46 -21.95
C ARG A 95 -0.83 -0.36 -22.31
N GLU A 96 -0.63 -1.48 -21.60
CA GLU A 96 0.38 -2.50 -21.94
C GLU A 96 1.85 -2.04 -21.84
N GLY A 97 2.24 -1.46 -20.70
CA GLY A 97 3.65 -1.14 -20.44
C GLY A 97 4.59 -2.33 -20.67
N PRO A 98 5.80 -2.11 -21.24
CA PRO A 98 6.52 -3.10 -22.05
C PRO A 98 6.74 -4.45 -21.37
N PRO A 99 6.60 -5.56 -22.12
CA PRO A 99 6.73 -6.93 -21.59
C PRO A 99 8.11 -7.19 -20.97
N GLY A 100 8.18 -8.18 -20.10
CA GLY A 100 9.40 -8.53 -19.35
C GLY A 100 9.74 -7.59 -18.18
N ARG A 101 9.41 -6.29 -18.26
CA ARG A 101 9.60 -5.37 -17.12
C ARG A 101 8.57 -5.64 -16.02
N GLY A 102 9.08 -5.86 -14.80
CA GLY A 102 8.27 -5.97 -13.59
C GLY A 102 7.82 -4.61 -13.05
N GLY A 103 7.29 -4.63 -11.84
CA GLY A 103 6.87 -3.44 -11.10
C GLY A 103 6.83 -3.70 -9.59
N CYS A 104 6.36 -2.72 -8.83
CA CYS A 104 6.25 -2.79 -7.37
C CYS A 104 4.90 -2.25 -6.90
N ILE A 105 4.34 -2.86 -5.86
CA ILE A 105 3.05 -2.44 -5.27
C ILE A 105 3.26 -1.32 -4.24
N THR A 106 4.24 -1.47 -3.34
CA THR A 106 4.56 -0.43 -2.34
C THR A 106 6.00 0.10 -2.42
N ALA A 107 6.19 1.35 -2.01
CA ALA A 107 7.51 1.94 -1.76
C ALA A 107 7.49 2.83 -0.51
N ASN A 108 7.75 2.24 0.66
CA ASN A 108 7.69 2.95 1.95
C ASN A 108 9.04 3.56 2.36
N ARG A 109 9.00 4.62 3.18
CA ARG A 109 10.16 5.31 3.75
C ARG A 109 9.91 5.69 5.22
N GLY A 110 9.81 4.69 6.10
CA GLY A 110 9.88 4.95 7.54
C GLY A 110 11.22 5.62 7.92
N SER A 111 11.17 6.67 8.73
CA SER A 111 12.30 7.58 8.94
C SER A 111 13.35 7.10 9.95
N SER A 112 12.98 6.19 10.86
CA SER A 112 13.85 5.49 11.81
C SER A 112 13.14 4.23 12.35
N ASP A 113 13.79 3.44 13.20
CA ASP A 113 13.13 2.33 13.93
C ASP A 113 12.11 2.83 14.99
N GLU A 114 12.13 4.13 15.34
CA GLU A 114 11.15 4.76 16.25
C GLU A 114 9.91 5.30 15.50
N ASP A 115 9.95 5.31 14.16
CA ASP A 115 8.87 5.83 13.33
C ASP A 115 7.78 4.76 13.11
N ASN A 116 6.54 5.12 13.44
CA ASN A 116 5.40 4.20 13.31
C ASN A 116 4.94 4.03 11.84
N SER A 117 5.58 4.69 10.87
CA SER A 117 5.36 4.48 9.42
C SER A 117 5.33 2.98 9.06
N ALA A 118 4.18 2.53 8.56
CA ALA A 118 3.97 1.18 8.05
C ALA A 118 2.72 1.13 7.16
N PHE A 119 2.75 0.31 6.11
CA PHE A 119 1.58 0.01 5.29
C PHE A 119 1.02 -1.37 5.63
N VAL A 120 -0.17 -1.40 6.24
CA VAL A 120 -0.83 -2.61 6.75
C VAL A 120 -2.01 -2.97 5.85
N PHE A 121 -1.96 -4.13 5.21
CA PHE A 121 -2.97 -4.64 4.28
C PHE A 121 -3.75 -5.81 4.93
N LYS A 122 -4.97 -5.52 5.39
CA LYS A 122 -5.83 -6.39 6.20
C LYS A 122 -7.00 -6.88 5.36
N ASN A 123 -7.10 -8.19 5.14
CA ASN A 123 -8.12 -8.85 4.30
C ASN A 123 -8.12 -8.41 2.80
N CYS A 124 -7.11 -7.67 2.34
CA CYS A 124 -7.06 -7.12 0.99
C CYS A 124 -6.91 -8.20 -0.11
N THR A 125 -7.44 -7.90 -1.31
CA THR A 125 -7.33 -8.76 -2.48
C THR A 125 -6.41 -8.14 -3.53
N ILE A 126 -5.27 -8.79 -3.79
CA ILE A 126 -4.28 -8.35 -4.77
C ILE A 126 -4.44 -9.13 -6.07
N THR A 127 -4.71 -8.42 -7.17
CA THR A 127 -4.90 -8.99 -8.51
C THR A 127 -4.02 -8.26 -9.53
N GLY A 128 -3.92 -8.81 -10.73
CA GLY A 128 -3.25 -8.14 -11.85
C GLY A 128 -3.83 -8.57 -13.20
N ASN A 129 -3.17 -8.19 -14.29
CA ASN A 129 -3.47 -8.64 -15.66
C ASN A 129 -2.42 -9.65 -16.21
N GLY A 130 -1.52 -10.15 -15.35
CA GLY A 130 -0.50 -11.15 -15.70
C GLY A 130 0.71 -10.63 -16.48
N LYS A 131 0.69 -9.40 -17.00
CA LYS A 131 1.77 -8.81 -17.81
C LYS A 131 2.87 -8.22 -16.91
N GLY A 132 3.79 -9.08 -16.49
CA GLY A 132 5.01 -8.73 -15.73
C GLY A 132 5.03 -9.23 -14.28
N LEU A 133 6.21 -9.13 -13.65
CA LEU A 133 6.44 -9.56 -12.26
C LEU A 133 6.13 -8.42 -11.28
N ALA A 134 5.13 -8.60 -10.42
CA ALA A 134 4.83 -7.64 -9.35
C ALA A 134 5.64 -7.98 -8.08
N ARG A 135 6.48 -7.06 -7.59
CA ARG A 135 7.00 -7.13 -6.21
C ARG A 135 5.98 -6.53 -5.25
N LEU A 136 5.92 -7.05 -4.03
CA LEU A 136 4.98 -6.52 -3.03
C LEU A 136 5.43 -5.20 -2.43
N GLY A 137 6.73 -4.99 -2.25
CA GLY A 137 7.27 -3.75 -1.72
C GLY A 137 8.77 -3.59 -1.91
N ARG A 138 9.25 -2.35 -1.80
CA ARG A 138 10.67 -1.95 -1.72
C ARG A 138 10.85 -0.78 -0.76
N ALA A 139 12.08 -0.50 -0.37
CA ALA A 139 12.42 0.77 0.30
C ALA A 139 12.44 1.93 -0.71
N TYR A 140 12.06 3.13 -0.25
CA TYR A 140 12.03 4.38 -1.01
C TYR A 140 13.07 5.40 -0.46
N GLY A 141 13.85 6.02 -1.34
CA GLY A 141 14.99 6.88 -0.97
C GLY A 141 16.28 6.12 -0.62
N ASN A 142 17.32 6.85 -0.22
CA ASN A 142 18.71 6.37 -0.10
C ASN A 142 18.99 5.49 1.14
N HIS A 143 18.35 4.33 1.20
CA HIS A 143 18.89 3.00 1.51
C HIS A 143 19.64 2.68 2.82
N SER A 144 20.16 3.61 3.63
CA SER A 144 20.96 3.29 4.83
C SER A 144 20.24 3.51 6.16
N SER A 145 19.43 4.55 6.29
CA SER A 145 18.86 5.03 7.57
C SER A 145 17.35 4.84 7.73
N HIS A 146 16.67 4.26 6.73
CA HIS A 146 15.20 4.19 6.66
C HIS A 146 14.69 2.76 6.87
N HIS A 147 13.82 2.54 7.86
CA HIS A 147 13.21 1.24 8.14
C HIS A 147 11.83 1.14 7.48
N SER A 148 11.70 0.32 6.43
CA SER A 148 10.40 0.16 5.74
C SER A 148 9.55 -0.93 6.39
N GLN A 149 8.23 -0.71 6.55
CA GLN A 149 7.34 -1.68 7.20
C GLN A 149 6.12 -2.04 6.34
N PHE A 150 5.95 -3.34 6.06
CA PHE A 150 4.84 -3.89 5.26
C PHE A 150 4.22 -5.12 5.91
N ILE A 151 2.91 -5.08 6.15
CA ILE A 151 2.21 -6.16 6.87
C ILE A 151 1.00 -6.60 6.08
N PHE A 152 1.00 -7.84 5.59
CA PHE A 152 -0.08 -8.42 4.81
C PHE A 152 -0.78 -9.53 5.62
N ARG A 153 -2.03 -9.30 6.04
CA ARG A 153 -2.83 -10.26 6.82
C ARG A 153 -4.05 -10.75 6.04
N ARG A 154 -4.23 -12.08 5.93
CA ARG A 154 -5.36 -12.76 5.24
C ARG A 154 -5.56 -12.35 3.78
N ARG A 155 -4.47 -11.95 3.12
CA ARG A 155 -4.44 -11.45 1.74
C ARG A 155 -4.78 -12.55 0.72
N ARG A 156 -5.60 -12.25 -0.29
CA ARG A 156 -5.72 -13.10 -1.49
C ARG A 156 -4.81 -12.57 -2.59
N CYS A 157 -4.09 -13.43 -3.31
CA CYS A 157 -3.15 -13.01 -4.37
C CYS A 157 -3.16 -13.91 -5.61
N THR A 158 -3.44 -13.34 -6.79
CA THR A 158 -3.37 -14.06 -8.08
C THR A 158 -2.08 -13.89 -8.88
N PRO A 159 -1.38 -12.73 -8.90
CA PRO A 159 -0.13 -12.61 -9.68
C PRO A 159 1.01 -13.45 -9.09
N ARG A 160 1.92 -13.91 -9.96
CA ARG A 160 3.24 -14.41 -9.52
C ARG A 160 4.03 -13.23 -8.95
N LEU A 161 4.46 -13.35 -7.70
CA LEU A 161 5.17 -12.26 -7.01
C LEU A 161 6.68 -12.40 -7.13
N GLY A 162 7.36 -11.26 -7.29
CA GLY A 162 8.81 -11.18 -7.17
C GLY A 162 9.26 -11.19 -5.72
N GLY A 163 10.52 -11.57 -5.49
CA GLY A 163 11.18 -11.37 -4.21
C GLY A 163 11.26 -9.87 -3.85
N LEU A 164 11.35 -9.59 -2.57
CA LEU A 164 11.69 -8.26 -2.07
C LEU A 164 13.16 -7.97 -2.36
N GLU A 165 13.52 -6.71 -2.43
CA GLU A 165 14.91 -6.27 -2.51
C GLU A 165 15.23 -5.38 -1.29
N TRP A 166 16.52 -5.35 -0.90
CA TRP A 166 17.11 -4.53 0.18
C TRP A 166 16.86 -5.01 1.62
N ARG A 167 17.86 -4.81 2.50
CA ARG A 167 17.99 -5.56 3.77
C ARG A 167 17.40 -4.90 5.03
N ASN A 168 17.03 -3.61 4.98
CA ASN A 168 16.51 -2.87 6.14
C ASN A 168 14.98 -2.67 6.06
N LEU A 169 14.21 -3.76 6.17
CA LEU A 169 12.75 -3.67 6.21
C LEU A 169 12.10 -4.80 7.02
N THR A 170 11.02 -4.48 7.74
CA THR A 170 10.12 -5.46 8.36
C THR A 170 9.01 -5.79 7.37
N TYR A 171 8.90 -7.07 7.01
CA TYR A 171 7.89 -7.54 6.07
C TYR A 171 7.24 -8.81 6.63
N VAL A 172 5.90 -8.83 6.70
CA VAL A 172 5.12 -9.93 7.28
C VAL A 172 4.01 -10.38 6.33
N GLU A 173 3.88 -11.70 6.14
CA GLU A 173 2.74 -12.33 5.46
C GLU A 173 2.09 -13.37 6.38
N GLU A 174 0.92 -13.06 6.93
CA GLU A 174 0.08 -13.96 7.74
C GLU A 174 -1.21 -14.30 7.00
N GLY A 175 -1.63 -15.57 7.04
CA GLY A 175 -2.92 -16.02 6.50
C GLY A 175 -3.12 -15.84 4.98
N CYS A 176 -2.09 -15.44 4.23
CA CYS A 176 -2.15 -15.21 2.79
C CYS A 176 -2.55 -16.48 2.00
N LYS A 177 -3.35 -16.32 0.95
CA LYS A 177 -3.85 -17.42 0.08
C LYS A 177 -3.81 -17.07 -1.42
N GLY A 178 -3.85 -18.09 -2.26
CA GLY A 178 -3.81 -17.98 -3.73
C GLY A 178 -2.39 -18.08 -4.31
N PRO A 179 -2.24 -18.19 -5.65
CA PRO A 179 -0.96 -18.50 -6.29
C PRO A 179 0.22 -17.58 -5.93
N GLY A 180 -0.03 -16.30 -5.67
CA GLY A 180 1.03 -15.37 -5.26
C GLY A 180 1.43 -15.44 -3.78
N ALA A 181 0.71 -16.21 -2.97
CA ALA A 181 1.02 -16.42 -1.54
C ALA A 181 2.12 -17.48 -1.31
N ASP A 182 2.56 -18.20 -2.35
CA ASP A 182 3.71 -19.11 -2.24
C ASP A 182 4.94 -18.37 -1.73
N LYS A 183 5.53 -18.89 -0.64
CA LYS A 183 6.71 -18.36 0.01
C LYS A 183 8.03 -19.00 -0.45
N SER A 184 7.98 -20.08 -1.24
CA SER A 184 9.16 -20.87 -1.66
C SER A 184 10.24 -20.05 -2.39
N LYS A 185 9.87 -18.91 -2.98
CA LYS A 185 10.76 -17.98 -3.71
C LYS A 185 10.82 -16.58 -3.09
N ARG A 186 10.47 -16.45 -1.81
CA ARG A 186 10.74 -15.23 -1.03
C ARG A 186 12.23 -15.18 -0.66
N VAL A 187 12.70 -13.99 -0.32
CA VAL A 187 14.05 -13.77 0.21
C VAL A 187 14.20 -14.40 1.60
N PRO A 188 15.39 -14.94 1.95
CA PRO A 188 15.58 -15.71 3.18
C PRO A 188 15.52 -14.87 4.47
N TRP A 189 15.56 -13.54 4.36
CA TRP A 189 15.54 -12.61 5.49
C TRP A 189 14.15 -12.07 5.86
N VAL A 190 13.07 -12.57 5.25
CA VAL A 190 11.68 -12.20 5.63
C VAL A 190 11.48 -12.44 7.13
N LYS A 191 11.22 -11.37 7.89
CA LYS A 191 10.96 -11.47 9.33
C LYS A 191 9.66 -12.22 9.59
N HIS A 192 9.73 -13.23 10.44
CA HIS A 192 8.54 -13.83 11.04
C HIS A 192 8.20 -13.06 12.32
N MET A 193 6.94 -12.64 12.43
CA MET A 193 6.40 -11.87 13.55
C MET A 193 5.37 -12.73 14.29
N SER A 194 5.36 -12.69 15.62
CA SER A 194 4.38 -13.44 16.42
C SER A 194 2.97 -12.87 16.26
N THR A 195 1.96 -13.69 16.59
CA THR A 195 0.56 -13.23 16.62
C THR A 195 0.36 -12.03 17.54
N ARG A 196 1.11 -11.92 18.65
CA ARG A 196 0.98 -10.80 19.61
C ARG A 196 1.47 -9.48 19.02
N GLU A 197 2.65 -9.49 18.40
CA GLU A 197 3.23 -8.33 17.72
C GLU A 197 2.36 -7.92 16.52
N LEU A 198 1.91 -8.89 15.72
CA LEU A 198 1.06 -8.63 14.55
C LEU A 198 -0.24 -7.89 14.91
N GLN A 199 -0.85 -8.18 16.06
CA GLN A 199 -2.06 -7.48 16.52
C GLN A 199 -1.82 -6.00 16.88
N GLN A 200 -0.57 -5.57 17.12
CA GLN A 200 -0.25 -4.16 17.37
C GLN A 200 -0.45 -3.28 16.12
N PHE A 201 -0.31 -3.85 14.92
CA PHE A 201 -0.40 -3.15 13.64
C PHE A 201 -1.78 -3.27 12.96
N VAL A 202 -2.45 -4.42 13.10
CA VAL A 202 -3.71 -4.73 12.37
C VAL A 202 -4.98 -4.39 13.17
N ASN A 203 -4.83 -3.93 14.41
CA ASN A 203 -5.87 -3.31 15.22
C ASN A 203 -5.97 -1.81 14.87
N ILE A 204 -7.18 -1.25 14.81
CA ILE A 204 -7.38 0.19 14.55
C ILE A 204 -6.64 1.08 15.57
N ALA A 205 -6.37 0.56 16.77
CA ALA A 205 -5.53 1.20 17.78
C ALA A 205 -4.19 1.69 17.23
N PHE A 206 -3.59 0.99 16.24
CA PHE A 206 -2.36 1.41 15.56
C PHE A 206 -2.45 2.87 15.08
N ILE A 207 -3.51 3.20 14.33
CA ILE A 207 -3.74 4.53 13.76
C ILE A 207 -4.59 5.46 14.65
N ASN A 208 -4.93 5.06 15.88
CA ASN A 208 -5.87 5.78 16.76
C ASN A 208 -5.28 6.21 18.12
N GLN A 209 -3.98 5.98 18.39
CA GLN A 209 -3.37 6.43 19.65
C GLN A 209 -3.39 7.97 19.77
N GLY A 210 -3.84 8.48 20.93
CA GLY A 210 -3.87 9.91 21.24
C GLY A 210 -5.02 10.70 20.58
N PHE A 211 -6.13 10.05 20.21
CA PHE A 211 -7.27 10.72 19.59
C PHE A 211 -8.62 10.47 20.29
N ARG A 212 -9.50 11.48 20.20
CA ARG A 212 -10.94 11.31 20.48
C ARG A 212 -11.54 10.55 19.30
N ASN A 213 -12.42 9.59 19.60
CA ASN A 213 -13.03 8.66 18.64
C ASN A 213 -13.41 9.34 17.31
N PHE A 214 -12.97 8.77 16.19
CA PHE A 214 -13.37 9.19 14.85
C PHE A 214 -14.91 9.21 14.75
N PRO A 215 -15.58 10.37 14.57
CA PRO A 215 -17.04 10.44 14.72
C PRO A 215 -17.86 9.64 13.70
N HIS A 216 -17.22 9.26 12.58
CA HIS A 216 -17.88 8.59 11.44
C HIS A 216 -17.14 7.34 10.93
N ILE A 217 -16.13 6.82 11.66
CA ILE A 217 -15.73 5.41 11.45
C ILE A 217 -16.77 4.56 12.19
N PRO A 218 -17.49 3.62 11.53
CA PRO A 218 -18.56 2.90 12.20
C PRO A 218 -18.06 2.11 13.41
N LEU A 219 -18.66 2.36 14.59
CA LEU A 219 -18.43 1.61 15.84
C LEU A 219 -18.52 0.09 15.62
N ASN A 220 -19.37 -0.33 14.68
CA ASN A 220 -19.68 -1.71 14.34
C ASN A 220 -18.63 -2.37 13.41
N CYS A 221 -17.41 -1.81 13.29
CA CYS A 221 -16.31 -2.44 12.53
C CYS A 221 -15.59 -3.58 13.31
N PHE A 222 -16.02 -3.87 14.54
CA PHE A 222 -15.37 -4.82 15.47
C PHE A 222 -16.35 -5.78 16.15
N THR A 223 -17.29 -6.32 15.37
CA THR A 223 -18.07 -7.53 15.67
C THR A 223 -17.80 -8.57 14.59
#